data_AF-A0A1V3XVQ1-F1
#
_entry.id   AF-A0A1V3XVQ1-F1
#
_cell.length_a   1.000
_cell.length_b   1.000
_cell.length_c   1.000
_cell.angle_alpha   90.00
_cell.angle_beta   90.00
_cell.angle_gamma   90.00
#
_symmetry.space_group_name_H-M   'P 1'
#
loop_
_entity.id
_entity.type
_entity.pdbx_description
1 polymer ?
#
loop_
_entity_poly.entity_id
_entity_poly.type
_entity_poly.pdbx_seq_one_letter_code
_entity_poly.pdbx_strand_id
1 'polypeptide(L)' 'MAPMGEDADSAAFTAALAAVGAAYVSTAGEHAAARGVFSDAQSVAVATTVSSEAMRAAALTR' A
#
# COMPACT_ATOMS: atom_id res chain seq x y z
N MET A 1 5.95 -7.13 23.99
CA MET A 1 7.35 -6.85 24.36
C MET A 1 7.40 -6.60 25.85
N ALA A 2 8.40 -7.12 26.55
CA ALA A 2 8.54 -6.94 28.00
C ALA A 2 9.42 -5.71 28.31
N PRO A 3 9.21 -5.02 29.45
CA PRO A 3 10.07 -3.95 29.92
C PRO A 3 11.52 -4.41 30.14
N MET A 4 12.48 -3.50 29.91
CA MET A 4 13.90 -3.75 30.12
C MET A 4 14.30 -3.81 31.61
N GLY A 5 13.49 -3.20 32.47
CA GLY A 5 13.64 -3.16 33.92
C GLY A 5 12.30 -2.87 34.61
N GLU A 6 12.29 -2.90 35.94
CA GLU A 6 11.09 -2.64 36.77
C GLU A 6 10.83 -1.14 37.00
N ASP A 7 11.68 -0.26 36.47
CA ASP A 7 11.52 1.18 36.57
C ASP A 7 10.43 1.74 35.63
N ALA A 8 9.91 2.92 35.98
CA ALA A 8 8.83 3.55 35.23
C ALA A 8 9.21 3.94 33.80
N ASP A 9 10.49 4.26 33.55
CA ASP A 9 10.96 4.66 32.22
C ASP A 9 10.97 3.46 31.27
N SER A 10 11.40 2.29 31.75
CA SER A 10 11.32 1.01 31.04
C SER A 10 9.89 0.64 30.64
N ALA A 11 8.91 0.88 31.53
CA ALA A 11 7.50 0.65 31.23
C ALA A 11 6.97 1.65 30.18
N ALA A 12 7.28 2.94 30.33
CA ALA A 12 6.87 3.99 29.41
C ALA A 12 7.44 3.78 28.00
N PHE A 13 8.73 3.43 27.90
CA PHE A 13 9.38 3.10 26.62
C PHE A 13 8.70 1.91 25.94
N THR A 14 8.39 0.85 26.70
CA THR A 14 7.72 -0.34 26.17
C THR A 14 6.33 -0.01 25.61
N ALA A 15 5.56 0.83 26.31
CA ALA A 15 4.26 1.30 25.84
C ALA A 15 4.39 2.15 24.56
N ALA A 16 5.34 3.08 24.51
CA ALA A 16 5.60 3.91 23.34
C ALA A 16 6.00 3.04 22.13
N LEU A 17 6.88 2.06 22.33
CA LEU A 17 7.32 1.16 21.27
C LEU A 17 6.18 0.29 20.74
N ALA A 18 5.30 -0.21 21.62
CA ALA A 18 4.12 -0.96 21.20
C ALA A 18 3.17 -0.09 20.35
N ALA A 19 2.94 1.16 20.76
CA ALA A 19 2.10 2.11 20.01
C ALA A 19 2.71 2.45 18.65
N VAL A 20 4.01 2.76 18.60
CA VAL A 20 4.72 3.06 17.34
C VAL A 20 4.75 1.84 16.42
N GLY A 21 4.98 0.64 16.96
CA GLY A 21 4.95 -0.60 16.18
C GLY A 21 3.58 -0.85 15.54
N ALA A 22 2.50 -0.66 16.30
CA ALA A 22 1.14 -0.76 15.76
C ALA A 22 0.88 0.29 14.66
N ALA A 23 1.28 1.54 14.89
CA ALA A 23 1.15 2.61 13.90
C ALA A 23 1.95 2.32 12.62
N TYR A 24 3.17 1.79 12.74
CA TYR A 24 4.00 1.39 11.60
C TYR A 24 3.33 0.30 10.77
N VAL A 25 2.81 -0.76 11.41
CA VAL A 25 2.11 -1.84 10.70
C VAL A 25 0.86 -1.34 9.99
N SER A 26 0.07 -0.47 10.64
CA SER A 26 -1.09 0.16 10.01
C SER A 26 -0.70 0.96 8.76
N THR A 27 0.31 1.83 8.90
CA THR A 27 0.80 2.68 7.80
C THR A 27 1.36 1.84 6.65
N ALA A 28 2.10 0.77 6.96
CA ALA A 28 2.60 -0.15 5.94
C ALA A 28 1.46 -0.86 5.20
N GLY A 29 0.39 -1.24 5.90
CA GLY A 29 -0.82 -1.79 5.32
C GLY A 29 -1.52 -0.81 4.36
N GLU A 30 -1.70 0.45 4.78
CA GLU A 30 -2.26 1.51 3.93
C GLU A 30 -1.42 1.75 2.68
N HIS A 31 -0.09 1.77 2.82
CA HIS A 31 0.82 1.92 1.68
C HIS A 31 0.70 0.75 0.68
N ALA A 32 0.66 -0.48 1.18
CA ALA A 32 0.49 -1.66 0.34
C ALA A 32 -0.85 -1.64 -0.40
N ALA A 33 -1.94 -1.26 0.28
CA ALA A 33 -3.25 -1.10 -0.34
C ALA A 33 -3.26 -0.03 -1.44
N ALA A 34 -2.68 1.15 -1.17
CA ALA A 34 -2.57 2.23 -2.16
C ALA A 34 -1.75 1.81 -3.38
N ARG A 35 -0.65 1.08 -3.18
CA ARG A 35 0.16 0.51 -4.27
C ARG A 35 -0.62 -0.52 -5.10
N GLY A 36 -1.43 -1.36 -4.45
CA GLY A 36 -2.31 -2.32 -5.12
C GLY A 36 -3.31 -1.61 -6.04
N VAL A 37 -4.08 -0.66 -5.49
CA VAL A 37 -5.07 0.11 -6.25
C VAL A 37 -4.43 0.87 -7.43
N PHE A 38 -3.24 1.44 -7.22
CA PHE A 38 -2.51 2.11 -8.29
C PHE A 38 -2.12 1.13 -9.42
N SER A 39 -1.61 -0.05 -9.07
CA SER A 39 -1.26 -1.11 -10.04
C SER A 39 -2.47 -1.59 -10.85
N ASP A 40 -3.62 -1.75 -10.19
CA ASP A 40 -4.87 -2.15 -10.85
C ASP A 40 -5.34 -1.06 -11.82
N ALA A 41 -5.30 0.21 -11.40
CA ALA A 41 -5.64 1.35 -12.26
C ALA A 41 -4.72 1.42 -13.50
N GLN A 42 -3.42 1.18 -13.33
CA GLN A 42 -2.48 1.10 -14.46
C GLN A 42 -2.82 -0.06 -15.41
N SER A 43 -3.17 -1.23 -14.89
CA SER A 43 -3.59 -2.38 -15.71
C SER A 43 -4.83 -2.07 -16.54
N VAL A 44 -5.84 -1.44 -15.94
CA VAL A 44 -7.08 -1.02 -16.64
C VAL A 44 -6.79 0.03 -17.71
N ALA A 45 -5.92 1.01 -17.43
CA ALA A 45 -5.52 2.03 -18.39
C ALA A 45 -4.81 1.42 -19.61
N VAL A 46 -3.89 0.48 -19.38
CA VAL A 46 -3.19 -0.26 -20.44
C VAL A 46 -4.19 -1.04 -21.29
N ALA A 47 -5.07 -1.84 -20.66
CA ALA A 47 -6.07 -2.62 -21.38
C ALA A 47 -6.96 -1.74 -22.26
N THR A 48 -7.47 -0.63 -21.70
CA THR A 48 -8.31 0.33 -22.42
C THR A 48 -7.59 0.95 -23.61
N THR A 49 -6.32 1.32 -23.43
CA THR A 49 -5.50 1.91 -24.49
C THR A 49 -5.27 0.92 -25.63
N VAL A 50 -4.88 -0.32 -25.30
CA VAL A 50 -4.67 -1.39 -26.29
C VAL A 50 -5.96 -1.71 -27.06
N SER A 51 -7.10 -1.84 -26.36
CA SER A 51 -8.39 -2.08 -27.01
C SER A 51 -8.78 -0.92 -27.94
N SER A 52 -8.57 0.33 -27.50
CA SER A 52 -8.89 1.51 -28.31
C SER A 52 -8.05 1.57 -29.58
N GLU A 53 -6.75 1.32 -29.48
CA GLU A 53 -5.85 1.29 -30.64
C GLU A 53 -6.18 0.12 -31.59
N ALA A 54 -6.55 -1.04 -31.07
CA ALA A 54 -7.02 -2.16 -31.90
C ALA A 54 -8.31 -1.83 -32.66
N MET A 55 -9.29 -1.19 -32.00
CA MET A 55 -10.52 -0.73 -32.65
C MET A 55 -10.24 0.32 -33.72
N ARG A 56 -9.33 1.26 -33.43
CA ARG A 56 -8.90 2.28 -34.39
C ARG A 56 -8.23 1.64 -35.62
N ALA A 57 -7.32 0.69 -35.42
CA ALA A 57 -6.68 -0.04 -36.50
C ALA A 57 -7.71 -0.79 -37.36
N ALA A 58 -8.65 -1.51 -36.72
CA ALA A 58 -9.71 -2.22 -37.41
C ALA A 58 -10.61 -1.29 -38.26
N ALA A 59 -10.91 -0.10 -37.75
CA ALA A 59 -11.68 0.91 -38.47
C ALA A 59 -10.94 1.49 -39.70
N LEU A 60 -9.61 1.59 -39.64
CA LEU A 60 -8.78 2.08 -40.76
C LEU A 60 -8.50 1.00 -41.82
N THR A 61 -8.60 -0.29 -41.46
CA THR A 61 -8.43 -1.42 -42.38
C THR A 61 -9.72 -1.82 -43.10
N ARG A 62 -10.82 -1.12 -42.87
CA ARG A 62 -12.12 -1.32 -43.51
C ARG A 62 -12.35 -0.28 -44.60
#